data_AF-A0A2A4TM93-F1
#
_entry.id   AF-A0A2A4TM93-F1
#
_cell.length_a   1.000
_cell.length_b   1.000
_cell.length_c   1.000
_cell.angle_alpha   90.00
_cell.angle_beta   90.00
_cell.angle_gamma   90.00
#
_symmetry.space_group_name_H-M   'P 1'
#
loop_
_entity.id
_entity.type
_entity.pdbx_description
1 polymer ?
#
loop_
_entity_poly.entity_id
_entity_poly.type
_entity_poly.pdbx_seq_one_letter_code
_entity_poly.pdbx_strand_id
1 'polypeptide(L)' 'LEVTDPIRTQIMDVAPVEKIKEQARKQGMLTLRQCAIRKLLGGVTTVEEMIRVTASE' A
#
# COMPACT_ATOMS: atom_id res chain seq x y z
N LEU A 1 -0.94 -7.46 -2.76
CA LEU A 1 0.47 -7.18 -3.10
C LEU A 1 0.93 -8.38 -3.89
N GLU A 2 1.05 -8.25 -5.21
CA GLU A 2 1.53 -9.37 -6.03
C GLU A 2 3.05 -9.42 -5.93
N VAL A 3 3.60 -10.62 -5.73
CA VAL A 3 5.04 -10.82 -5.65
C VAL A 3 5.59 -10.90 -7.07
N THR A 4 6.01 -9.75 -7.58
CA THR A 4 6.73 -9.63 -8.85
C THR A 4 8.19 -10.06 -8.68
N ASP A 5 8.85 -10.40 -9.79
CA ASP A 5 10.25 -10.85 -9.76
C ASP A 5 11.23 -9.88 -9.08
N PRO A 6 11.12 -8.54 -9.22
CA PRO A 6 11.98 -7.62 -8.49
C PRO A 6 11.78 -7.64 -6.97
N ILE A 7 10.55 -7.90 -6.50
CA ILE A 7 10.26 -8.04 -5.06
C ILE A 7 10.78 -9.40 -4.58
N ARG A 8 10.65 -10.45 -5.40
CA ARG A 8 11.18 -11.79 -5.10
C ARG A 8 12.70 -11.74 -4.85
N THR A 9 13.45 -11.04 -5.71
CA THR A 9 14.90 -10.85 -5.51
C THR A 9 15.19 -10.11 -4.21
N GLN A 10 14.47 -9.02 -3.91
CA GLN A 10 14.66 -8.29 -2.65
C GLN A 10 14.33 -9.10 -1.40
N ILE A 11 13.36 -10.02 -1.48
CA ILE A 11 13.06 -10.95 -0.38
C ILE A 11 14.21 -11.95 -0.19
N MET A 12 14.76 -12.50 -1.27
CA MET A 12 15.91 -13.42 -1.20
C MET A 12 17.15 -12.73 -0.65
N ASP A 13 17.34 -11.45 -0.96
CA ASP A 13 18.46 -10.63 -0.47
C ASP A 13 18.25 -10.10 0.97
N VAL A 14 17.14 -10.48 1.64
CA VAL A 14 16.75 -9.98 2.98
C VAL A 14 16.81 -8.45 3.04
N ALA A 15 16.32 -7.79 1.98
CA ALA A 15 16.34 -6.35 1.89
C ALA A 15 15.46 -5.71 2.99
N PRO A 16 15.81 -4.50 3.46
CA PRO A 16 14.99 -3.77 4.41
C PRO A 16 13.56 -3.59 3.90
N VAL A 17 12.59 -3.65 4.82
CA VAL A 17 11.15 -3.50 4.52
C VAL A 17 10.87 -2.20 3.75
N GLU A 18 11.62 -1.14 4.02
CA GLU A 18 11.51 0.14 3.32
C GLU A 18 11.81 0.02 1.82
N LYS A 19 12.85 -0.75 1.44
CA LYS A 19 13.19 -0.98 0.02
C LYS A 19 12.10 -1.78 -0.69
N ILE A 20 11.56 -2.80 -0.04
CA ILE A 20 10.45 -3.60 -0.57
C ILE A 20 9.21 -2.73 -0.75
N LYS A 21 8.91 -1.87 0.23
CA LYS A 21 7.77 -0.94 0.19
C LYS A 21 7.92 0.10 -0.92
N GLU A 22 9.12 0.63 -1.13
CA GLU A 22 9.43 1.56 -2.22
C GLU A 22 9.28 0.87 -3.58
N GLN A 23 9.82 -0.34 -3.72
CA GLN A 23 9.72 -1.11 -4.96
C GLN A 23 8.28 -1.47 -5.29
N ALA A 24 7.50 -1.89 -4.29
CA ALA A 24 6.08 -2.14 -4.46
C ALA A 24 5.33 -0.86 -4.88
N ARG A 25 5.63 0.30 -4.28
CA ARG A 25 5.03 1.59 -4.69
C ARG A 25 5.37 1.95 -6.15
N LYS A 26 6.62 1.74 -6.57
CA LYS A 26 7.05 1.96 -7.97
C LYS A 26 6.28 1.08 -8.95
N GLN A 27 5.92 -0.13 -8.54
CA GLN A 27 5.13 -1.07 -9.34
C GLN A 27 3.61 -0.81 -9.28
N GLY A 28 3.18 0.31 -8.68
CA GLY A 28 1.77 0.68 -8.63
C GLY A 28 1.03 0.20 -7.38
N MET A 29 1.74 -0.31 -6.35
CA MET A 29 1.12 -0.57 -5.05
C MET A 29 0.58 0.73 -4.45
N LEU A 30 -0.71 0.71 -4.13
CA LEU A 30 -1.38 1.78 -3.42
C LEU A 30 -1.26 1.55 -1.92
N THR A 31 -1.02 2.62 -1.17
CA THR A 31 -1.10 2.56 0.29
C THR A 31 -2.56 2.45 0.76
N LEU A 32 -2.79 1.96 1.98
CA LEU A 32 -4.12 1.90 2.57
C LEU A 32 -4.83 3.26 2.52
N ARG A 33 -4.11 4.35 2.80
CA ARG A 33 -4.63 5.72 2.70
C ARG A 33 -5.04 6.10 1.29
N GLN A 34 -4.21 5.78 0.29
CA GLN A 34 -4.55 6.06 -1.12
C GLN A 34 -5.76 5.25 -1.59
N CYS A 35 -5.86 3.98 -1.19
CA CYS A 35 -7.04 3.16 -1.45
C CYS A 35 -8.29 3.73 -0.79
N ALA A 36 -8.20 4.18 0.46
CA ALA A 36 -9.32 4.76 1.18
C ALA A 36 -9.80 6.06 0.53
N ILE A 37 -8.89 6.93 0.08
CA ILE A 37 -9.23 8.15 -0.67
C ILE A 37 -9.98 7.80 -1.96
N ARG A 38 -9.53 6.79 -2.72
CA ARG A 38 -10.24 6.35 -3.94
C ARG A 38 -11.65 5.84 -3.64
N LYS A 39 -11.82 5.07 -2.57
CA LYS A 39 -13.13 4.60 -2.11
C LYS A 39 -14.04 5.77 -1.69
N LEU A 40 -13.46 6.79 -1.08
CA LEU A 40 -14.17 7.98 -0.64
C LEU A 40 -14.66 8.83 -1.82
N LEU A 41 -13.80 9.05 -2.82
CA LEU A 41 -14.17 9.71 -4.07
C LEU A 41 -15.22 8.91 -4.86
N GLY A 42 -15.23 7.59 -4.73
CA GLY A 42 -16.24 6.71 -5.32
C GLY A 42 -17.55 6.61 -4.53
N GLY A 43 -17.70 7.33 -3.41
CA GLY A 43 -18.91 7.29 -2.57
C GLY A 43 -19.13 5.97 -1.82
N VAL A 44 -18.10 5.10 -1.75
CA VAL A 44 -18.18 3.77 -1.10
C VAL A 44 -17.96 3.87 0.41
N THR A 45 -17.24 4.89 0.88
CA THR A 45 -16.86 5.05 2.30
C THR A 45 -16.92 6.52 2.73
N THR A 46 -17.06 6.77 4.04
CA THR A 46 -17.10 8.12 4.61
C THR A 46 -15.71 8.57 5.08
N VAL A 47 -15.54 9.88 5.29
CA VAL A 47 -14.30 10.47 5.81
C VAL A 47 -13.96 9.89 7.20
N GLU A 48 -14.98 9.72 8.04
CA GLU A 48 -14.86 9.14 9.38
C GLU A 48 -14.37 7.70 9.35
N GLU A 49 -14.94 6.88 8.45
CA GLU A 49 -14.53 5.49 8.21
C GLU A 49 -13.06 5.42 7.74
N MET A 50 -12.68 6.31 6.81
CA MET A 50 -11.31 6.40 6.31
C MET A 50 -10.33 6.75 7.43
N ILE A 51 -10.61 7.78 8.24
CA ILE A 51 -9.73 8.19 9.34
C ILE A 51 -9.60 7.05 10.35
N ARG A 52 -10.71 6.43 10.75
CA ARG A 52 -10.70 5.31 11.70
C ARG A 52 -9.84 4.14 11.23
N VAL A 53 -9.93 3.76 9.96
CA VAL A 53 -9.22 2.58 9.42
C VAL A 53 -7.77 2.88 9.02
N THR A 54 -7.45 4.13 8.66
CA THR A 54 -6.10 4.50 8.19
C THR A 54 -5.23 5.20 9.23
N ALA A 55 -5.80 5.62 10.37
CA ALA A 55 -5.08 6.21 11.49
C ALA A 55 -4.67 5.21 12.57
N SER A 56 -5.10 3.94 12.49
CA SER A 56 -4.69 2.88 13.42
C SER A 56 -3.32 2.24 13.08
N GLU A 57 -2.44 2.99 12.42
CA GLU A 57 -1.00 2.66 12.30
C GLU A 57 -0.16 3.70 13.04
#